data_AF-A0ABD0PUE2-F1
#
_entry.id   AF-A0ABD0PUE2-F1
#
_cell.length_a   1.000
_cell.length_b   1.000
_cell.length_c   1.000
_cell.angle_alpha   90.00
_cell.angle_beta   90.00
_cell.angle_gamma   90.00
#
_symmetry.space_group_name_H-M   'P 1'
#
loop_
_entity.id
_entity.type
_entity.pdbx_description
1 polymer ?
#
loop_
_entity_poly.entity_id
_entity_poly.type
_entity_poly.pdbx_seq_one_letter_code
_entity_poly.pdbx_strand_id
1 'polypeptide(L)' 'PHYLNEALLLLAKVHYVQGRYRDAQGMCARAGVDDFTRHERPVYQLRMLAEAFVIK' A
#
# COMPACT_ATOMS: atom_id res chain seq x y z
N PRO A 1 9.43 8.33 7.91
CA PRO A 1 9.19 7.33 6.82
C PRO A 1 7.77 6.77 6.77
N HIS A 2 7.04 6.69 7.89
CA HIS A 2 5.75 6.00 7.97
C HIS A 2 4.64 6.63 7.10
N TYR A 3 4.48 7.96 7.15
CA TYR A 3 3.50 8.66 6.31
C TYR A 3 3.84 8.61 4.83
N LEU A 4 5.14 8.49 4.50
CA LEU A 4 5.58 8.35 3.12
C LEU A 4 5.13 7.00 2.54
N ASN A 5 5.21 5.92 3.32
CA ASN A 5 4.73 4.61 2.90
C ASN A 5 3.21 4.58 2.73
N GLU A 6 2.46 5.24 3.63
CA GLU A 6 1.00 5.40 3.47
C GLU A 6 0.65 6.18 2.19
N ALA A 7 1.34 7.29 1.93
CA ALA A 7 1.15 8.06 0.70
C ALA A 7 1.47 7.22 -0.55
N LEU A 8 2.49 6.37 -0.51
CA LEU A 8 2.85 5.45 -1.59
C LEU A 8 1.76 4.41 -1.85
N LEU A 9 1.15 3.83 -0.80
CA LEU A 9 0.05 2.88 -0.96
C LEU A 9 -1.21 3.54 -1.52
N LEU A 10 -1.52 4.76 -1.09
CA LEU A 10 -2.60 5.56 -1.65
C LEU A 10 -2.35 5.89 -3.13
N LEU A 11 -1.11 6.26 -3.48
CA LEU A 11 -0.73 6.51 -4.88
C LEU A 11 -0.82 5.23 -5.73
N ALA A 12 -0.40 4.09 -5.19
CA ALA A 12 -0.52 2.79 -5.85
C ALA A 12 -1.98 2.48 -6.21
N LYS A 13 -2.91 2.73 -5.29
CA LYS A 13 -4.36 2.59 -5.57
C LYS A 13 -4.84 3.49 -6.70
N VAL A 14 -4.42 4.74 -6.72
CA VAL A 14 -4.79 5.68 -7.81
C VAL A 14 -4.29 5.14 -9.15
N HIS A 15 -3.05 4.65 -9.21
CA HIS A 15 -2.49 4.03 -10.42
C HIS A 15 -3.23 2.76 -10.82
N TYR A 16 -3.64 1.93 -9.86
CA TYR A 16 -4.41 0.71 -10.11
C TYR A 16 -5.76 1.01 -10.78
N VAL A 17 -6.51 2.00 -10.26
CA VAL A 17 -7.80 2.42 -10.84
C VAL A 17 -7.62 3.03 -12.24
N GLN A 18 -6.48 3.67 -12.50
CA GLN A 18 -6.14 4.20 -13.83
C GLN A 18 -5.66 3.13 -14.83
N GLY A 19 -5.64 1.85 -14.44
CA GLY A 19 -5.17 0.75 -15.29
C GLY A 19 -3.64 0.59 -15.36
N ARG A 20 -2.88 1.36 -14.57
CA ARG A 20 -1.42 1.31 -14.50
C ARG A 20 -0.96 0.27 -13.47
N TYR A 21 -1.28 -0.99 -13.72
CA TYR A 21 -1.08 -2.08 -12.76
C TYR A 21 0.41 -2.31 -12.40
N ARG A 22 1.31 -2.25 -13.39
CA ARG A 22 2.76 -2.47 -13.18
C ARG A 22 3.37 -1.40 -12.27
N ASP A 23 2.96 -0.15 -12.43
CA ASP A 23 3.41 0.95 -11.59
C ASP A 23 2.86 0.80 -10.16
N ALA A 24 1.58 0.44 -10.05
CA ALA A 24 0.92 0.22 -8.75
C ALA A 24 1.59 -0.93 -7.96
N GLN A 25 1.91 -2.05 -8.62
CA GLN A 25 2.65 -3.16 -8.02
C GLN A 25 4.05 -2.72 -7.56
N GLY A 26 4.78 -1.99 -8.40
CA GLY A 26 6.11 -1.47 -8.06
C GLY A 26 6.09 -0.52 -6.85
N MET A 27 5.03 0.28 -6.72
CA MET A 27 4.83 1.15 -5.55
C MET A 27 4.53 0.35 -4.28
N CYS A 28 3.67 -0.68 -4.35
CA CYS A 28 3.40 -1.55 -3.21
C CYS A 28 4.66 -2.30 -2.73
N ALA A 29 5.47 -2.79 -3.66
CA ALA A 29 6.74 -3.45 -3.34
C ALA A 29 7.72 -2.51 -2.60
N ARG A 30 7.80 -1.23 -3.02
CA ARG A 30 8.66 -0.22 -2.39
C ARG A 30 8.15 0.27 -1.03
N ALA A 31 6.85 0.22 -0.79
CA ALA A 31 6.25 0.63 0.47
C ALA A 31 6.57 -0.35 1.63
N GLY A 32 7.09 -1.55 1.33
CA GLY A 32 7.44 -2.53 2.35
C GLY A 32 6.21 -3.03 3.11
N VAL A 33 5.22 -3.57 2.40
CA VAL A 33 3.95 -4.08 2.99
C VAL A 33 4.20 -5.05 4.15
N ASP A 34 5.33 -5.77 4.12
CA ASP A 34 5.73 -6.75 5.12
C ASP A 34 6.14 -6.13 6.47
N ASP A 35 6.61 -4.87 6.48
CA ASP A 35 6.98 -4.13 7.71
C ASP A 35 5.77 -3.65 8.53
N PHE A 36 4.56 -3.73 7.96
CA PHE A 36 3.35 -3.25 8.62
C PHE A 36 2.71 -4.28 9.56
N THR A 37 3.22 -5.51 9.61
CA THR A 37 2.72 -6.61 10.45
C THR A 37 3.02 -6.47 11.96
N ARG A 38 3.76 -5.43 12.37
CA ARG A 38 4.02 -5.13 13.78
C ARG A 38 2.76 -4.58 14.48
N HIS A 39 2.44 -5.19 15.62
CA HIS A 39 1.16 -5.15 16.33
C HIS A 39 0.72 -3.74 16.79
N GLU A 40 -0.60 -3.57 16.95
CA GLU A 40 -1.34 -2.36 17.38
C GLU A 40 -1.43 -1.21 16.36
N ARG A 41 -1.95 -1.51 15.16
CA ARG A 41 -2.24 -0.52 14.12
C ARG A 41 -3.70 -0.07 14.19
N PRO A 42 -4.02 1.22 13.97
CA PRO A 42 -5.40 1.66 13.78
C PRO A 42 -6.05 0.95 12.57
N VAL A 43 -7.35 0.68 12.68
CA VAL A 43 -8.13 -0.12 11.71
C VAL A 43 -7.98 0.37 10.27
N TYR A 44 -7.83 1.68 10.04
CA TYR A 44 -7.66 2.22 8.69
C TYR A 44 -6.36 1.75 8.02
N GLN A 45 -5.28 1.55 8.79
CA GLN A 45 -4.01 1.04 8.26
C GLN A 45 -4.12 -0.45 7.90
N LEU A 46 -4.83 -1.24 8.72
CA LEU A 46 -5.11 -2.64 8.41
C LEU A 46 -5.91 -2.79 7.10
N ARG A 47 -6.92 -1.95 6.90
CA ARG A 47 -7.68 -1.91 5.64
C ARG A 47 -6.79 -1.54 4.45
N MET A 48 -5.97 -0.50 4.60
CA MET A 48 -5.05 -0.06 3.54
C MET A 48 -4.10 -1.17 3.11
N LEU A 49 -3.60 -1.97 4.06
CA LEU A 49 -2.74 -3.12 3.77
C LEU A 49 -3.49 -4.23 3.05
N ALA A 50 -4.69 -4.58 3.53
CA ALA A 50 -5.52 -5.59 2.86
C ALA A 50 -5.78 -5.21 1.39
N GLU A 51 -6.06 -3.95 1.13
CA GLU A 51 -6.26 -3.45 -0.24
C GLU A 51 -4.95 -3.46 -1.05
N ALA A 52 -3.80 -3.20 -0.43
CA ALA A 52 -2.50 -3.29 -1.09
C ALA A 52 -2.13 -4.75 -1.46
N PHE A 53 -2.53 -5.74 -0.67
CA PHE A 53 -2.36 -7.16 -0.99
C PHE A 53 -3.16 -7.61 -2.22
N VAL A 54 -4.28 -6.94 -2.52
CA VAL A 54 -5.05 -7.21 -3.76
C VAL A 54 -4.35 -6.61 -4.99
N ILE A 55 -3.54 -5.57 -4.80
CA ILE A 55 -2.80 -4.87 -5.85
C ILE A 55 -1.45 -5.53 -6.14
N LYS A 56 -0.80 -6.12 -5.13
CA LYS A 56 0.48 -6.84 -5.21
C LYS A 56 0.34 -8.10 -6.06
#